data_AF-D0IIG2-F1
#
_entry.id   AF-D0IIG2-F1
#
_cell.length_a   1.000
_cell.length_b   1.000
_cell.length_c   1.000
_cell.angle_alpha   90.00
_cell.angle_beta   90.00
_cell.angle_gamma   90.00
#
_symmetry.space_group_name_H-M   'P 1'
#
loop_
_entity.id
_entity.type
_entity.pdbx_description
1 polymer ?
#
loop_
_entity_poly.entity_id
_entity_poly.type
_entity_poly.pdbx_seq_one_letter_code
_entity_poly.pdbx_strand_id
1 'polypeptide(L)'
;MRKVAYYLPNLHLESNINLGEFRLIKASTFEDKDTLIDPNVFGDINGTLIEVGDFSTGDSFSSDVDESIYRELELIKFSYFFASVSNHFDFVSNDTFEVLRVIENSKNPSFEHKVRFSNGVDSYLMPLDKYFNSKALSGSFGCVSVSDFNLKCYQIIKQLPISDDDLMIITIFNKTRNLYTSFDFLDRVLFARIAVEKLAKKLEWKLPKVTQSFIEVAIDFVQKNKGDNQDISVFYSEHVLEKKEQIRVNIEQYLEDLKDARHALAHAGEQDNSYENISFFMAWFPVAFLLSFEHKDSNEELAFRTIFLLAASSVNLKKWQERDITSLRAKRTILEMYEHNSRVIPVFASRGENEIIKNHLIGLANAVNNVS
;
A
#
# COMPACT_ATOMS: atom_id res chain seq x y z
N MET A 1 14.01 7.28 -32.78
CA MET A 1 13.48 6.66 -31.55
C MET A 1 12.00 7.01 -31.49
N ARG A 2 11.13 6.09 -31.07
CA ARG A 2 9.68 6.38 -31.00
C ARG A 2 9.38 7.15 -29.71
N LYS A 3 8.45 8.10 -29.78
CA LYS A 3 7.94 8.78 -28.59
C LYS A 3 7.18 7.81 -27.68
N VAL A 4 7.17 8.05 -26.38
CA VAL A 4 6.46 7.22 -25.40
C VAL A 4 5.75 8.05 -24.33
N ALA A 5 4.65 7.53 -23.81
CA ALA A 5 3.96 7.98 -22.62
C ALA A 5 3.72 6.80 -21.68
N TYR A 6 3.71 7.07 -20.38
CA TYR A 6 3.41 6.10 -19.33
C TYR A 6 2.09 6.50 -18.69
N TYR A 7 1.06 5.68 -18.90
CA TYR A 7 -0.32 5.99 -18.56
C TYR A 7 -0.89 5.00 -17.55
N LEU A 8 -1.50 5.52 -16.49
CA LEU A 8 -2.20 4.77 -15.45
C LEU A 8 -3.70 5.04 -15.63
N PRO A 9 -4.45 4.09 -16.22
CA PRO A 9 -5.85 4.32 -16.61
C PRO A 9 -6.79 4.38 -15.40
N ASN A 10 -6.51 3.61 -14.35
CA ASN A 10 -7.38 3.46 -13.18
C ASN A 10 -6.99 4.37 -12.00
N LEU A 11 -5.90 5.13 -12.16
CA LEU A 11 -5.45 6.11 -11.18
C LEU A 11 -5.91 7.50 -11.64
N HIS A 12 -6.82 8.10 -10.88
CA HIS A 12 -7.32 9.45 -11.14
C HIS A 12 -6.71 10.40 -10.12
N LEU A 13 -6.41 11.64 -10.52
CA LEU A 13 -5.89 12.65 -9.60
C LEU A 13 -6.87 13.79 -9.39
N GLU A 14 -7.01 14.22 -8.14
CA GLU A 14 -7.71 15.47 -7.80
C GLU A 14 -7.00 16.67 -8.46
N SER A 15 -5.66 16.70 -8.34
CA SER A 15 -4.77 17.69 -8.94
C SER A 15 -3.44 17.03 -9.34
N ASN A 16 -2.60 17.70 -10.16
CA ASN A 16 -1.26 17.17 -10.47
C ASN A 16 -0.45 17.03 -9.17
N ILE A 17 0.21 15.89 -9.01
CA ILE A 17 0.98 15.56 -7.81
C ILE A 17 2.47 15.62 -8.16
N ASN A 18 3.22 16.47 -7.45
CA ASN A 18 4.66 16.61 -7.61
C ASN A 18 5.38 15.98 -6.40
N LEU A 19 6.15 14.92 -6.65
CA LEU A 19 6.89 14.19 -5.63
C LEU A 19 8.41 14.35 -5.79
N GLY A 20 8.85 15.46 -6.38
CA GLY A 20 10.25 15.74 -6.69
C GLY A 20 10.56 15.38 -8.13
N GLU A 21 11.49 14.45 -8.34
CA GLU A 21 11.81 13.96 -9.69
C GLU A 21 10.64 13.18 -10.30
N PHE A 22 9.78 12.56 -9.50
CA PHE A 22 8.61 11.82 -9.98
C PHE A 22 7.35 12.69 -9.93
N ARG A 23 6.60 12.74 -11.03
CA ARG A 23 5.40 13.57 -11.18
C ARG A 23 4.25 12.74 -11.74
N LEU A 24 3.07 12.93 -11.16
CA LEU A 24 1.82 12.36 -11.64
C LEU A 24 0.96 13.51 -12.19
N ILE A 25 0.66 13.43 -13.49
CA ILE A 25 -0.01 14.50 -14.23
C ILE A 25 -1.39 14.02 -14.66
N LYS A 26 -2.42 14.85 -14.50
CA LYS A 26 -3.76 14.55 -15.00
C LYS A 26 -3.71 14.39 -16.51
N ALA A 27 -4.12 13.24 -17.02
CA ALA A 27 -4.09 12.99 -18.45
C ALA A 27 -4.97 13.98 -19.24
N SER A 28 -6.01 14.55 -18.62
CA SER A 28 -6.88 15.57 -19.23
C SER A 28 -6.17 16.89 -19.51
N THR A 29 -5.00 17.14 -18.91
CA THR A 29 -4.18 18.34 -19.15
C THR A 29 -3.17 18.17 -20.30
N PHE A 30 -3.15 17.00 -20.95
CA PHE A 30 -2.21 16.71 -22.04
C PHE A 30 -2.71 17.26 -23.39
N GLU A 31 -1.90 18.12 -24.02
CA GLU A 31 -2.27 18.87 -25.23
C GLU A 31 -1.70 18.29 -26.55
N ASP A 32 -0.62 17.50 -26.55
CA ASP A 32 0.03 16.95 -27.78
C ASP A 32 -0.60 15.62 -28.23
N LYS A 33 -1.81 15.70 -28.81
CA LYS A 33 -2.60 14.54 -29.25
C LYS A 33 -2.16 13.91 -30.58
N ASP A 34 -1.22 14.51 -31.31
CA ASP A 34 -0.98 14.18 -32.73
C ASP A 34 0.06 13.07 -32.95
N THR A 35 0.84 12.68 -31.93
CA THR A 35 1.96 11.71 -32.09
C THR A 35 1.87 10.43 -31.25
N LEU A 36 1.03 10.39 -30.22
CA LEU A 36 0.80 9.21 -29.37
C LEU A 36 -0.61 8.65 -29.60
N ILE A 37 -0.87 7.39 -29.22
CA ILE A 37 -2.20 6.76 -29.40
C ILE A 37 -3.28 7.68 -28.80
N ASP A 38 -4.33 7.95 -29.59
CA ASP A 38 -5.41 8.87 -29.23
C ASP A 38 -5.91 8.58 -27.80
N PRO A 39 -5.88 9.56 -26.88
CA PRO A 39 -6.41 9.43 -25.54
C PRO A 39 -7.85 8.90 -25.48
N ASN A 40 -8.65 9.08 -26.54
CA ASN A 40 -10.02 8.54 -26.66
C ASN A 40 -10.09 7.01 -26.60
N VAL A 41 -8.99 6.29 -26.85
CA VAL A 41 -8.92 4.83 -26.64
C VAL A 41 -9.09 4.46 -25.16
N PHE A 42 -8.88 5.43 -24.25
CA PHE A 42 -9.03 5.27 -22.81
C PHE A 42 -10.36 5.81 -22.24
N GLY A 43 -11.33 6.18 -23.10
CA GLY A 43 -12.58 6.83 -22.69
C GLY A 43 -12.41 8.32 -22.37
N ASP A 44 -13.43 8.95 -21.75
CA ASP A 44 -13.33 10.33 -21.26
C ASP A 44 -12.11 10.43 -20.31
N ILE A 45 -11.13 11.25 -20.69
CA ILE A 45 -9.76 11.26 -20.17
C ILE A 45 -9.74 11.53 -18.66
N ASN A 46 -9.73 10.47 -17.86
CA ASN A 46 -9.77 10.54 -16.39
C ASN A 46 -8.54 9.92 -15.69
N GLY A 47 -7.60 9.30 -16.42
CA GLY A 47 -6.40 8.67 -15.85
C GLY A 47 -5.22 9.62 -15.56
N THR A 48 -4.05 9.01 -15.34
CA THR A 48 -2.82 9.70 -14.93
C THR A 48 -1.65 9.41 -15.86
N LEU A 49 -0.87 10.43 -16.20
CA LEU A 49 0.43 10.32 -16.88
C LEU A 49 1.57 10.38 -15.86
N ILE A 50 2.67 9.69 -16.17
CA ILE A 50 3.88 9.66 -15.34
C ILE A 50 5.02 10.40 -16.03
N GLU A 51 5.71 11.25 -15.28
CA GLU A 51 6.97 11.88 -15.67
C GLU A 51 8.04 11.63 -14.60
N VAL A 52 9.30 11.45 -14.99
CA VAL A 52 10.41 11.20 -14.06
C VAL A 52 11.68 11.94 -14.48
N GLY A 53 12.29 12.69 -13.56
CA GLY A 53 13.44 13.55 -13.84
C GLY A 53 13.14 14.50 -15.00
N ASP A 54 14.02 14.48 -16.00
CA ASP A 54 13.90 15.27 -17.23
C ASP A 54 12.98 14.64 -18.29
N PHE A 55 12.50 13.40 -18.09
CA PHE A 55 11.57 12.76 -19.02
C PHE A 55 10.17 13.37 -18.89
N SER A 56 9.64 13.82 -20.02
CA SER A 56 8.27 14.29 -20.18
C SER A 56 7.46 13.39 -21.12
N THR A 57 6.14 13.43 -20.95
CA THR A 57 5.21 12.67 -21.80
C THR A 57 5.42 13.05 -23.27
N GLY A 58 5.77 12.07 -24.12
CA GLY A 58 6.08 12.30 -25.53
C GLY A 58 7.57 12.34 -25.86
N ASP A 59 8.46 12.16 -24.89
CA ASP A 59 9.89 11.99 -25.13
C ASP A 59 10.21 10.61 -25.72
N SER A 60 11.45 10.46 -26.20
CA SER A 60 11.93 9.19 -26.75
C SER A 60 12.08 8.12 -25.68
N PHE A 61 11.74 6.87 -26.03
CA PHE A 61 11.96 5.73 -25.13
C PHE A 61 13.43 5.60 -24.71
N SER A 62 13.65 5.41 -23.40
CA SER A 62 14.92 5.07 -22.77
C SER A 62 14.69 3.93 -21.78
N SER A 63 15.59 2.93 -21.76
CA SER A 63 15.55 1.84 -20.78
C SER A 63 15.68 2.34 -19.35
N ASP A 64 16.47 3.39 -19.14
CA ASP A 64 16.80 3.89 -17.81
C ASP A 64 15.61 4.65 -17.21
N VAL A 65 14.88 5.39 -18.07
CA VAL A 65 13.60 6.02 -17.72
C VAL A 65 12.56 4.95 -17.39
N ASP A 66 12.51 3.89 -18.19
CA ASP A 66 11.59 2.78 -18.00
C ASP A 66 11.78 2.12 -16.63
N GLU A 67 13.02 1.72 -16.33
CA GLU A 67 13.37 1.14 -15.04
C GLU A 67 13.02 2.10 -13.90
N SER A 68 13.39 3.38 -14.02
CA SER A 68 13.10 4.40 -13.01
C SER A 68 11.60 4.50 -12.72
N ILE A 69 10.75 4.54 -13.76
CA ILE A 69 9.29 4.61 -13.59
C ILE A 69 8.77 3.39 -12.83
N TYR A 70 9.18 2.16 -13.18
CA TYR A 70 8.71 0.97 -12.48
C TYR A 70 9.19 0.92 -11.02
N ARG A 71 10.43 1.34 -10.75
CA ARG A 71 10.93 1.42 -9.36
C ARG A 71 10.12 2.41 -8.53
N GLU A 72 9.87 3.60 -9.07
CA GLU A 72 9.07 4.63 -8.40
C GLU A 72 7.63 4.19 -8.17
N LEU A 73 7.02 3.51 -9.15
CA LEU A 73 5.67 2.97 -9.01
C LEU A 73 5.53 1.99 -7.85
N GLU A 74 6.53 1.14 -7.59
CA GLU A 74 6.50 0.24 -6.43
C GLU A 74 6.54 1.01 -5.10
N LEU A 75 7.26 2.14 -5.04
CA LEU A 75 7.26 3.02 -3.86
C LEU A 75 5.92 3.76 -3.70
N ILE A 76 5.31 4.21 -4.80
CA ILE A 76 3.98 4.84 -4.81
C ILE A 76 2.91 3.89 -4.30
N LYS A 77 2.89 2.66 -4.81
CA LYS A 77 1.99 1.59 -4.35
C LYS A 77 2.17 1.32 -2.86
N PHE A 78 3.42 1.16 -2.42
CA PHE A 78 3.74 0.91 -1.01
C PHE A 78 3.26 2.06 -0.12
N SER A 79 3.54 3.30 -0.52
CA SER A 79 3.05 4.51 0.15
C SER A 79 1.53 4.52 0.26
N TYR A 80 0.83 4.28 -0.86
CA TYR A 80 -0.62 4.27 -0.90
C TYR A 80 -1.20 3.19 0.01
N PHE A 81 -0.73 1.94 -0.09
CA PHE A 81 -1.20 0.83 0.73
C PHE A 81 -0.87 0.99 2.22
N PHE A 82 0.21 1.70 2.55
CA PHE A 82 0.53 2.04 3.93
C PHE A 82 -0.39 3.14 4.48
N ALA A 83 -0.79 4.10 3.64
CA ALA A 83 -1.71 5.17 4.04
C ALA A 83 -3.18 4.74 4.07
N SER A 84 -3.59 3.83 3.19
CA SER A 84 -4.96 3.29 3.11
C SER A 84 -4.96 1.77 3.21
N VAL A 85 -5.00 1.30 4.46
CA VAL A 85 -5.01 -0.12 4.78
C VAL A 85 -6.43 -0.69 4.67
N SER A 86 -7.44 0.08 5.07
CA SER A 86 -8.85 -0.25 4.93
C SER A 86 -9.34 0.04 3.50
N ASN A 87 -10.01 -0.93 2.88
CA ASN A 87 -10.63 -0.78 1.57
C ASN A 87 -11.96 -0.03 1.72
N HIS A 88 -11.90 1.27 2.00
CA HIS A 88 -13.11 2.07 2.16
C HIS A 88 -13.87 2.22 0.85
N PHE A 89 -15.04 1.57 0.78
CA PHE A 89 -16.07 1.64 -0.28
C PHE A 89 -15.66 1.20 -1.69
N ASP A 90 -14.40 1.39 -2.09
CA ASP A 90 -13.82 0.92 -3.35
C ASP A 90 -12.56 0.08 -3.06
N PHE A 91 -12.54 -1.16 -3.55
CA PHE A 91 -11.36 -2.01 -3.42
C PHE A 91 -10.26 -1.50 -4.37
N VAL A 92 -9.10 -1.11 -3.82
CA VAL A 92 -7.93 -0.70 -4.60
C VAL A 92 -6.91 -1.85 -4.63
N SER A 93 -6.65 -2.36 -5.83
CA SER A 93 -5.68 -3.43 -6.06
C SER A 93 -4.36 -2.88 -6.58
N ASN A 94 -3.34 -3.73 -6.68
CA ASN A 94 -2.12 -3.39 -7.40
C ASN A 94 -2.38 -3.06 -8.88
N ASP A 95 -3.42 -3.66 -9.47
CA ASP A 95 -3.79 -3.45 -10.87
C ASP A 95 -4.43 -2.07 -11.10
N THR A 96 -4.91 -1.40 -10.05
CA THR A 96 -5.27 0.02 -10.12
C THR A 96 -4.05 0.89 -10.50
N PHE A 97 -2.84 0.43 -10.19
CA PHE A 97 -1.56 1.06 -10.54
C PHE A 97 -0.88 0.39 -11.75
N GLU A 98 -1.62 -0.36 -12.58
CA GLU A 98 -1.08 -0.96 -13.81
C GLU A 98 -0.68 0.16 -14.80
N VAL A 99 0.63 0.29 -15.03
CA VAL A 99 1.17 1.27 -15.99
C VAL A 99 1.18 0.72 -17.40
N LEU A 100 0.65 1.52 -18.31
CA LEU A 100 0.55 1.25 -19.73
C LEU A 100 1.56 2.10 -20.47
N ARG A 101 2.43 1.44 -21.24
CA ARG A 101 3.37 2.12 -22.11
C ARG A 101 2.71 2.40 -23.46
N VAL A 102 2.44 3.67 -23.73
CA VAL A 102 1.85 4.15 -24.98
C VAL A 102 2.96 4.68 -25.87
N ILE A 103 3.30 3.95 -26.92
CA ILE A 103 4.38 4.31 -27.87
C ILE A 103 3.75 4.90 -29.15
N GLU A 104 4.36 5.94 -29.71
CA GLU A 104 4.00 6.57 -30.99
C GLU A 104 3.73 5.53 -32.08
N ASN A 105 2.70 5.71 -32.92
CA ASN A 105 2.36 4.74 -33.97
C ASN A 105 3.51 4.48 -34.96
N SER A 106 3.61 3.24 -35.42
CA SER A 106 4.59 2.88 -36.45
C SER A 106 4.12 3.45 -37.79
N LYS A 107 5.04 4.02 -38.58
CA LYS A 107 4.77 4.40 -39.98
C LYS A 107 4.30 3.22 -40.82
N ASN A 108 4.68 2.00 -40.42
CA ASN A 108 4.14 0.77 -40.99
C ASN A 108 3.00 0.26 -40.08
N PRO A 109 1.73 0.31 -40.53
CA PRO A 109 0.57 -0.11 -39.76
C PRO A 109 0.52 -1.62 -39.50
N SER A 110 1.35 -2.45 -40.16
CA SER A 110 1.47 -3.87 -39.83
C SER A 110 2.13 -4.13 -38.47
N PHE A 111 2.79 -3.11 -37.89
CA PHE A 111 3.35 -3.14 -36.55
C PHE A 111 2.43 -2.42 -35.55
N GLU A 112 1.27 -3.02 -35.30
CA GLU A 112 0.37 -2.61 -34.22
C GLU A 112 0.89 -3.07 -32.86
N HIS A 113 0.58 -2.29 -31.83
CA HIS A 113 0.88 -2.64 -30.46
C HIS A 113 -0.04 -3.76 -30.00
N LYS A 114 0.54 -4.80 -29.42
CA LYS A 114 -0.22 -5.95 -28.93
C LYS A 114 0.21 -6.28 -27.51
N VAL A 115 -0.77 -6.52 -26.65
CA VAL A 115 -0.57 -7.09 -25.31
C VAL A 115 -0.50 -8.59 -25.47
N ARG A 116 0.56 -9.19 -24.93
CA ARG A 116 0.67 -10.64 -24.85
C ARG A 116 -0.14 -11.15 -23.68
N PHE A 117 -1.05 -12.05 -23.98
CA PHE A 117 -1.81 -12.81 -23.03
C PHE A 117 -1.38 -14.26 -23.04
N SER A 118 -1.65 -14.94 -21.94
CA SER A 118 -1.59 -16.39 -21.87
C SER A 118 -2.79 -16.89 -21.08
N ASN A 119 -3.34 -18.02 -21.53
CA ASN A 119 -4.32 -18.79 -20.77
C ASN A 119 -3.65 -19.95 -20.01
N GLY A 120 -2.32 -19.91 -19.84
CA GLY A 120 -1.54 -20.98 -19.20
C GLY A 120 -1.16 -22.14 -20.12
N VAL A 121 -1.71 -22.22 -21.34
CA VAL A 121 -1.39 -23.27 -22.34
C VAL A 121 -0.79 -22.64 -23.60
N ASP A 122 -1.48 -21.63 -24.13
CA ASP A 122 -1.06 -20.88 -25.30
C ASP A 122 -0.78 -19.42 -24.93
N SER A 123 -0.08 -18.74 -25.83
CA SER A 123 0.06 -17.28 -25.75
C SER A 123 -0.48 -16.64 -27.00
N TYR A 124 -1.27 -15.59 -26.82
CA TYR A 124 -1.93 -14.85 -27.89
C TYR A 124 -1.67 -13.36 -27.75
N LEU A 125 -1.72 -12.67 -28.88
CA LEU A 125 -1.45 -11.23 -28.95
C LEU A 125 -2.77 -10.51 -29.22
N MET A 126 -3.22 -9.69 -28.28
CA MET A 126 -4.41 -8.86 -28.41
C MET A 126 -4.00 -7.43 -28.78
N PRO A 127 -4.59 -6.80 -29.80
CA PRO A 127 -4.40 -5.38 -30.05
C PRO A 127 -4.65 -4.54 -28.80
N LEU A 128 -3.77 -3.56 -28.57
CA LEU A 128 -3.74 -2.76 -27.34
C LEU A 128 -5.05 -1.98 -27.11
N ASP A 129 -5.67 -1.47 -28.17
CA ASP A 129 -6.99 -0.82 -28.16
C ASP A 129 -8.11 -1.77 -27.72
N LYS A 130 -8.11 -3.01 -28.24
CA LYS A 130 -9.08 -4.03 -27.84
C LYS A 130 -8.88 -4.45 -26.40
N TYR A 131 -7.62 -4.56 -25.95
CA TYR A 131 -7.29 -4.84 -24.56
C TYR A 131 -7.94 -3.79 -23.64
N PHE A 132 -7.74 -2.51 -23.94
CA PHE A 132 -8.29 -1.42 -23.16
C PHE A 132 -9.82 -1.39 -23.16
N ASN A 133 -10.46 -1.55 -24.32
CA ASN A 133 -11.91 -1.67 -24.39
C ASN A 133 -12.42 -2.84 -23.52
N SER A 134 -11.74 -3.99 -23.55
CA SER A 134 -12.14 -5.14 -22.72
C SER A 134 -11.97 -4.87 -21.22
N LYS A 135 -10.90 -4.19 -20.82
CA LYS A 135 -10.57 -3.86 -19.42
C LYS A 135 -11.47 -2.76 -18.84
N ALA A 136 -11.80 -1.75 -19.64
CA ALA A 136 -12.73 -0.69 -19.27
C ALA A 136 -14.17 -1.22 -19.15
N LEU A 137 -14.61 -2.07 -20.09
CA LEU A 137 -15.95 -2.66 -20.08
C LEU A 137 -16.14 -3.72 -18.97
N SER A 138 -15.05 -4.36 -18.52
CA SER A 138 -15.15 -5.41 -17.52
C SER A 138 -15.33 -4.89 -16.09
N GLY A 139 -15.27 -3.57 -15.86
CA GLY A 139 -15.47 -2.94 -14.54
C GLY A 139 -14.53 -3.48 -13.45
N SER A 140 -13.44 -4.15 -13.84
CA SER A 140 -12.71 -5.08 -12.97
C SER A 140 -11.63 -4.41 -12.13
N PHE A 141 -11.37 -3.14 -12.38
CA PHE A 141 -10.42 -2.34 -11.64
C PHE A 141 -11.19 -1.22 -10.98
N GLY A 142 -11.29 -1.25 -9.65
CA GLY A 142 -11.71 -0.08 -8.91
C GLY A 142 -10.86 1.10 -9.37
N CYS A 143 -11.50 2.14 -9.89
CA CYS A 143 -10.84 3.40 -10.15
C CYS A 143 -10.62 4.08 -8.80
N VAL A 144 -9.44 4.68 -8.60
CA VAL A 144 -9.15 5.39 -7.35
C VAL A 144 -8.79 6.83 -7.64
N SER A 145 -9.40 7.75 -6.89
CA SER A 145 -8.97 9.15 -6.88
C SER A 145 -7.93 9.35 -5.78
N VAL A 146 -6.78 9.92 -6.14
CA VAL A 146 -5.63 10.11 -5.27
C VAL A 146 -5.28 11.59 -5.19
N SER A 147 -4.96 12.03 -3.98
CA SER A 147 -4.41 13.33 -3.64
C SER A 147 -3.00 13.19 -3.04
N ASP A 148 -2.27 14.29 -2.89
CA ASP A 148 -0.98 14.32 -2.18
C ASP A 148 -1.06 13.67 -0.80
N PHE A 149 -2.18 13.84 -0.10
CA PHE A 149 -2.39 13.29 1.23
C PHE A 149 -2.43 11.76 1.25
N ASN A 150 -2.90 11.11 0.19
CA ASN A 150 -2.89 9.66 0.04
C ASN A 150 -1.46 9.12 -0.18
N LEU A 151 -0.57 9.95 -0.71
CA LEU A 151 0.82 9.60 -1.01
C LEU A 151 1.82 10.21 -0.01
N LYS A 152 1.35 10.72 1.13
CA LYS A 152 2.22 11.39 2.12
C LYS A 152 3.39 10.54 2.61
N CYS A 153 3.22 9.21 2.65
CA CYS A 153 4.28 8.29 3.06
C CYS A 153 5.40 8.16 2.01
N TYR A 154 5.17 8.54 0.75
CA TYR A 154 6.16 8.45 -0.32
C TYR A 154 7.41 9.25 0.03
N GLN A 155 7.25 10.47 0.55
CA GLN A 155 8.38 11.31 0.95
C GLN A 155 9.20 10.69 2.08
N ILE A 156 8.54 10.00 3.03
CA ILE A 156 9.24 9.25 4.09
C ILE A 156 10.09 8.16 3.47
N ILE A 157 9.53 7.37 2.55
CA ILE A 157 10.22 6.24 1.91
C ILE A 157 11.37 6.72 1.01
N LYS A 158 11.16 7.83 0.29
CA LYS A 158 12.13 8.34 -0.69
C LYS A 158 13.41 8.87 -0.04
N GLN A 159 13.34 9.30 1.23
CA GLN A 159 14.49 9.72 2.02
C GLN A 159 15.36 8.53 2.50
N LEU A 160 14.85 7.30 2.38
CA LEU A 160 15.54 6.11 2.86
C LEU A 160 16.55 5.59 1.84
N PRO A 161 17.68 5.02 2.30
CA PRO A 161 18.63 4.33 1.43
C PRO A 161 18.06 2.95 1.02
N ILE A 162 17.03 2.95 0.17
CA ILE A 162 16.37 1.73 -0.32
C ILE A 162 17.31 1.02 -1.32
N SER A 163 17.76 -0.18 -0.96
CA SER A 163 18.51 -1.07 -1.85
C SER A 163 17.59 -1.83 -2.82
N ASP A 164 18.17 -2.54 -3.79
CA ASP A 164 17.40 -3.42 -4.68
C ASP A 164 16.71 -4.57 -3.93
N ASP A 165 17.34 -5.09 -2.88
CA ASP A 165 16.73 -6.11 -2.01
C ASP A 165 15.53 -5.54 -1.25
N ASP A 166 15.60 -4.27 -0.82
CA ASP A 166 14.48 -3.58 -0.17
C ASP A 166 13.32 -3.37 -1.13
N LEU A 167 13.63 -2.94 -2.36
CA LEU A 167 12.62 -2.78 -3.41
C LEU A 167 11.96 -4.11 -3.76
N MET A 168 12.71 -5.21 -3.80
CA MET A 168 12.15 -6.55 -3.98
C MET A 168 11.18 -6.91 -2.85
N ILE A 169 11.55 -6.63 -1.59
CA ILE A 169 10.69 -6.85 -0.43
C ILE A 169 9.39 -6.04 -0.54
N ILE A 170 9.50 -4.76 -0.89
CA ILE A 170 8.36 -3.86 -1.15
C ILE A 170 7.47 -4.43 -2.27
N THR A 171 8.06 -4.88 -3.38
CA THR A 171 7.34 -5.45 -4.52
C THR A 171 6.58 -6.71 -4.13
N ILE A 172 7.16 -7.60 -3.31
CA ILE A 172 6.49 -8.80 -2.80
C ILE A 172 5.32 -8.41 -1.90
N PHE A 173 5.49 -7.40 -1.03
CA PHE A 173 4.39 -6.87 -0.25
C PHE A 173 3.27 -6.31 -1.13
N ASN A 174 3.58 -5.49 -2.14
CA ASN A 174 2.56 -4.92 -3.02
C ASN A 174 1.74 -5.99 -3.75
N LYS A 175 2.34 -7.15 -4.06
CA LYS A 175 1.63 -8.29 -4.67
C LYS A 175 0.55 -8.90 -3.79
N THR A 176 0.57 -8.69 -2.47
CA THR A 176 -0.52 -9.14 -1.60
C THR A 176 -1.84 -8.38 -1.86
N ARG A 177 -1.77 -7.27 -2.60
CA ARG A 177 -2.93 -6.47 -3.06
C ARG A 177 -3.34 -6.78 -4.50
N ASN A 178 -2.74 -7.77 -5.17
CA ASN A 178 -3.20 -8.17 -6.51
C ASN A 178 -4.64 -8.69 -6.46
N LEU A 179 -5.44 -8.34 -7.47
CA LEU A 179 -6.60 -9.11 -7.89
C LEU A 179 -6.22 -9.78 -9.20
N TYR A 180 -5.77 -11.03 -9.16
CA TYR A 180 -5.88 -11.78 -10.41
C TYR A 180 -7.37 -11.83 -10.75
N THR A 181 -7.72 -11.39 -11.95
CA THR A 181 -9.06 -11.23 -12.56
C THR A 181 -9.85 -12.56 -12.67
N SER A 182 -9.67 -13.45 -11.71
CA SER A 182 -10.10 -14.83 -11.68
C SER A 182 -10.19 -15.33 -10.23
N PHE A 183 -10.87 -14.63 -9.32
CA PHE A 183 -11.31 -15.15 -8.01
C PHE A 183 -10.26 -15.83 -7.10
N ASP A 184 -8.95 -15.74 -7.39
CA ASP A 184 -7.90 -16.48 -6.69
C ASP A 184 -7.21 -15.57 -5.67
N PHE A 185 -7.83 -15.50 -4.48
CA PHE A 185 -7.26 -14.85 -3.29
C PHE A 185 -6.03 -15.60 -2.72
N LEU A 186 -5.66 -16.73 -3.32
CA LEU A 186 -4.68 -17.71 -2.86
C LEU A 186 -3.28 -17.14 -2.67
N ASP A 187 -2.83 -16.29 -3.60
CA ASP A 187 -1.45 -15.83 -3.59
C ASP A 187 -1.13 -14.83 -2.46
N ARG A 188 -2.15 -14.23 -1.83
CA ARG A 188 -1.95 -13.19 -0.81
C ARG A 188 -1.22 -13.72 0.41
N VAL A 189 -1.64 -14.88 0.91
CA VAL A 189 -1.02 -15.54 2.06
C VAL A 189 0.40 -16.00 1.73
N LEU A 190 0.61 -16.49 0.51
CA LEU A 190 1.93 -16.88 0.01
C LEU A 190 2.89 -15.68 -0.02
N PHE A 191 2.50 -14.59 -0.68
CA PHE A 191 3.33 -13.38 -0.76
C PHE A 191 3.55 -12.74 0.60
N ALA A 192 2.52 -12.69 1.46
CA ALA A 192 2.65 -12.16 2.81
C ALA A 192 3.69 -12.94 3.62
N ARG A 193 3.64 -14.28 3.58
CA ARG A 193 4.63 -15.09 4.29
C ARG A 193 6.04 -14.93 3.73
N ILE A 194 6.20 -14.87 2.40
CA ILE A 194 7.50 -14.61 1.78
C ILE A 194 8.05 -13.24 2.21
N ALA A 195 7.20 -12.21 2.27
CA ALA A 195 7.59 -10.89 2.73
C ALA A 195 8.08 -10.92 4.19
N VAL A 196 7.38 -11.62 5.09
CA VAL A 196 7.84 -11.84 6.49
C VAL A 196 9.21 -12.51 6.52
N GLU A 197 9.41 -13.57 5.74
CA GLU A 197 10.66 -14.32 5.71
C GLU A 197 11.85 -13.48 5.20
N LYS A 198 11.61 -12.68 4.17
CA LYS A 198 12.62 -11.76 3.62
C LYS A 198 12.96 -10.64 4.60
N LEU A 199 11.95 -10.04 5.25
CA LEU A 199 12.16 -9.03 6.27
C LEU A 199 12.93 -9.59 7.47
N ALA A 200 12.53 -10.75 7.98
CA ALA A 200 13.22 -11.40 9.09
C ALA A 200 14.69 -11.69 8.75
N LYS A 201 14.98 -12.16 7.54
CA LYS A 201 16.35 -12.35 7.07
C LYS A 201 17.14 -11.05 7.02
N LYS A 202 16.55 -9.97 6.48
CA LYS A 202 17.19 -8.64 6.40
C LYS A 202 17.56 -8.11 7.79
N LEU A 203 16.68 -8.30 8.77
CA LEU A 203 16.85 -7.79 10.14
C LEU A 203 17.54 -8.78 11.07
N GLU A 204 18.04 -9.89 10.54
CA GLU A 204 18.64 -10.99 11.30
C GLU A 204 17.73 -11.55 12.42
N TRP A 205 16.41 -11.39 12.25
CA TRP A 205 15.43 -11.94 13.16
C TRP A 205 15.27 -13.44 12.91
N LYS A 206 15.31 -14.23 13.99
CA LYS A 206 14.99 -15.65 13.91
C LYS A 206 13.50 -15.81 13.65
N LEU A 207 13.12 -16.56 12.61
CA LEU A 207 11.71 -16.76 12.23
C LEU A 207 10.77 -17.12 13.42
N PRO A 208 11.13 -18.05 14.33
CA PRO A 208 10.28 -18.37 15.48
C PRO A 208 10.18 -17.27 16.54
N LYS A 209 10.96 -16.19 16.41
CA LYS A 209 11.01 -15.06 17.35
C LYS A 209 10.70 -13.73 16.68
N VAL A 210 10.18 -13.73 15.45
CA VAL A 210 9.90 -12.50 14.67
C VAL A 210 9.03 -11.53 15.46
N THR A 211 7.97 -12.03 16.12
CA THR A 211 7.10 -11.18 16.93
C THR A 211 7.83 -10.53 18.10
N GLN A 212 8.64 -11.31 18.84
CA GLN A 212 9.41 -10.77 19.96
C GLN A 212 10.40 -9.70 19.49
N SER A 213 11.15 -10.00 18.42
CA SER A 213 12.12 -9.07 17.83
C SER A 213 11.44 -7.78 17.33
N PHE A 214 10.28 -7.89 16.68
CA PHE A 214 9.49 -6.72 16.28
C PHE A 214 9.06 -5.88 17.48
N ILE A 215 8.52 -6.50 18.55
CA ILE A 215 8.04 -5.77 19.73
C ILE A 215 9.19 -5.02 20.43
N GLU A 216 10.36 -5.65 20.56
CA GLU A 216 11.55 -5.01 21.14
C GLU A 216 11.97 -3.78 20.33
N VAL A 217 12.14 -3.94 19.01
CA VAL A 217 12.53 -2.85 18.11
C VAL A 217 11.47 -1.73 18.12
N ALA A 218 10.18 -2.08 18.09
CA ALA A 218 9.10 -1.11 18.10
C ALA A 218 9.04 -0.29 19.39
N ILE A 219 9.21 -0.93 20.55
CA ILE A 219 9.25 -0.24 21.85
C ILE A 219 10.44 0.71 21.92
N ASP A 220 11.64 0.23 21.57
CA ASP A 220 12.85 1.04 21.59
C ASP A 220 12.74 2.24 20.64
N PHE A 221 12.18 2.03 19.44
CA PHE A 221 11.94 3.09 18.47
C PHE A 221 10.95 4.14 19.00
N VAL A 222 9.81 3.70 19.55
CA VAL A 222 8.79 4.60 20.08
C VAL A 222 9.34 5.42 21.25
N GLN A 223 10.07 4.81 22.18
CA GLN A 223 10.65 5.53 23.32
C GLN A 223 11.61 6.64 22.90
N LYS A 224 12.36 6.42 21.82
CA LYS A 224 13.31 7.42 21.29
C LYS A 224 12.62 8.55 20.51
N ASN A 225 11.46 8.29 19.91
CA ASN A 225 10.92 9.14 18.83
C ASN A 225 9.50 9.68 19.02
N LYS A 226 8.74 9.24 20.04
CA LYS A 226 7.33 9.67 20.24
C LYS A 226 7.12 11.14 20.62
N GLY A 227 8.18 11.94 20.71
CA GLY A 227 8.13 13.33 21.17
C GLY A 227 7.69 13.50 22.63
N ASP A 228 7.38 14.75 22.98
CA ASP A 228 7.10 15.18 24.36
C ASP A 228 5.60 15.34 24.66
N ASN A 229 4.70 14.96 23.74
CA ASN A 229 3.26 15.08 23.98
C ASN A 229 2.82 14.16 25.14
N GLN A 230 2.26 14.76 26.19
CA GLN A 230 1.88 14.05 27.42
C GLN A 230 0.74 13.06 27.19
N ASP A 231 -0.29 13.42 26.43
CA ASP A 231 -1.43 12.53 26.16
C ASP A 231 -1.00 11.30 25.36
N ILE A 232 -0.11 11.46 24.37
CA ILE A 232 0.49 10.33 23.64
C ILE A 232 1.30 9.44 24.57
N SER A 233 2.08 10.03 25.48
CA SER A 233 2.90 9.28 26.43
C SER A 233 2.07 8.49 27.43
N VAL A 234 0.97 9.05 27.93
CA VAL A 234 0.01 8.35 28.80
C VAL A 234 -0.65 7.21 28.02
N PHE A 235 -1.17 7.50 26.83
CA PHE A 235 -1.82 6.49 25.99
C PHE A 235 -0.88 5.31 25.67
N TYR A 236 0.37 5.60 25.29
CA TYR A 236 1.37 4.56 25.05
C TYR A 236 1.62 3.68 26.29
N SER A 237 1.68 4.28 27.47
CA SER A 237 1.92 3.53 28.70
C SER A 237 0.75 2.60 29.01
N GLU A 238 -0.48 3.12 29.01
CA GLU A 238 -1.69 2.40 29.41
C GLU A 238 -2.16 1.37 28.35
N HIS A 239 -2.03 1.69 27.06
CA HIS A 239 -2.59 0.87 25.98
C HIS A 239 -1.56 0.03 25.21
N VAL A 240 -0.27 0.32 25.37
CA VAL A 240 0.80 -0.47 24.73
C VAL A 240 1.68 -1.17 25.76
N LEU A 241 2.28 -0.45 26.72
CA LEU A 241 3.21 -1.07 27.66
C LEU A 241 2.51 -2.03 28.63
N GLU A 242 1.39 -1.62 29.24
CA GLU A 242 0.63 -2.50 30.15
C GLU A 242 0.07 -3.74 29.45
N LYS A 243 -0.24 -3.62 28.14
CA LYS A 243 -0.81 -4.71 27.32
C LYS A 243 0.24 -5.42 26.46
N LYS A 244 1.54 -5.18 26.69
CA LYS A 244 2.64 -5.67 25.83
C LYS A 244 2.57 -7.16 25.56
N GLU A 245 2.32 -7.96 26.61
CA GLU A 245 2.29 -9.42 26.47
C GLU A 245 1.07 -9.90 25.68
N GLN A 246 -0.10 -9.30 25.91
CA GLN A 246 -1.30 -9.60 25.12
C GLN A 246 -1.10 -9.25 23.64
N ILE A 247 -0.50 -8.09 23.36
CA ILE A 247 -0.15 -7.65 22.00
C ILE A 247 0.79 -8.67 21.36
N ARG A 248 1.85 -9.10 22.07
CA ARG A 248 2.80 -10.11 21.60
C ARG A 248 2.09 -11.40 21.21
N VAL A 249 1.27 -11.95 22.11
CA VAL A 249 0.52 -13.19 21.88
C VAL A 249 -0.42 -13.07 20.69
N ASN A 250 -1.15 -11.97 20.56
CA ASN A 250 -2.07 -11.76 19.44
C ASN A 250 -1.34 -11.74 18.08
N ILE A 251 -0.23 -11.00 17.99
CA ILE A 251 0.57 -10.92 16.75
C ILE A 251 1.20 -12.27 16.43
N GLU A 252 1.75 -12.96 17.43
CA GLU A 252 2.34 -14.29 17.28
C GLU A 252 1.31 -15.29 16.75
N GLN A 253 0.12 -15.34 17.35
CA GLN A 253 -0.97 -16.19 16.88
C GLN A 253 -1.35 -15.87 15.43
N TYR A 254 -1.48 -14.60 15.07
CA TYR A 254 -1.84 -14.23 13.69
C TYR A 254 -0.77 -14.65 12.67
N LEU A 255 0.52 -14.48 12.99
CA LEU A 255 1.61 -14.86 12.09
C LEU A 255 1.78 -16.38 11.98
N GLU A 256 1.48 -17.13 13.05
CA GLU A 256 1.42 -18.59 13.03
C GLU A 256 0.24 -19.09 12.20
N ASP A 257 -0.95 -18.53 12.41
CA ASP A 257 -2.13 -18.88 11.60
C ASP A 257 -1.89 -18.55 10.10
N LEU A 258 -1.22 -17.44 9.78
CA LEU A 258 -0.83 -17.10 8.40
C LEU A 258 0.15 -18.12 7.80
N LYS A 259 1.08 -18.66 8.62
CA LYS A 259 2.02 -19.71 8.23
C LYS A 259 1.27 -21.02 7.96
N ASP A 260 0.30 -21.36 8.82
CA ASP A 260 -0.51 -22.57 8.66
C ASP A 260 -1.42 -22.48 7.43
N ALA A 261 -2.05 -21.33 7.18
CA ALA A 261 -2.84 -21.07 5.97
C ALA A 261 -2.00 -21.22 4.68
N ARG A 262 -0.75 -20.74 4.67
CA ARG A 262 0.19 -20.99 3.56
C ARG A 262 0.45 -22.49 3.40
N HIS A 263 0.71 -23.20 4.50
CA HIS A 263 1.05 -24.61 4.46
C HIS A 263 -0.12 -25.45 3.90
N ALA A 264 -1.34 -25.17 4.36
CA ALA A 264 -2.56 -25.78 3.84
C ALA A 264 -2.72 -25.53 2.33
N LEU A 265 -2.53 -24.28 1.89
CA LEU A 265 -2.60 -23.94 0.47
C LEU A 265 -1.53 -24.66 -0.36
N ALA A 266 -0.28 -24.62 0.07
CA ALA A 266 0.85 -25.13 -0.72
C ALA A 266 0.89 -26.65 -0.82
N HIS A 267 0.39 -27.37 0.20
CA HIS A 267 0.50 -28.83 0.27
C HIS A 267 -0.82 -29.57 0.07
N ALA A 268 -1.94 -28.99 0.52
CA ALA A 268 -3.26 -29.62 0.44
C ALA A 268 -4.17 -28.95 -0.60
N GLY A 269 -3.80 -27.76 -1.12
CA GLY A 269 -4.69 -26.96 -1.95
C GLY A 269 -5.92 -26.45 -1.19
N GLU A 270 -5.91 -26.55 0.14
CA GLU A 270 -7.01 -26.16 1.02
C GLU A 270 -6.99 -24.65 1.27
N GLN A 271 -8.16 -24.04 1.20
CA GLN A 271 -8.34 -22.60 1.30
C GLN A 271 -8.87 -22.23 2.69
N ASP A 272 -8.26 -21.23 3.33
CA ASP A 272 -8.81 -20.59 4.52
C ASP A 272 -9.37 -19.20 4.16
N ASN A 273 -10.69 -19.10 4.08
CA ASN A 273 -11.39 -17.86 3.78
C ASN A 273 -11.18 -16.79 4.87
N SER A 274 -10.73 -17.16 6.08
CA SER A 274 -10.37 -16.20 7.13
C SER A 274 -9.20 -15.30 6.73
N TYR A 275 -8.42 -15.71 5.71
CA TYR A 275 -7.28 -14.96 5.16
C TYR A 275 -7.53 -14.37 3.78
N GLU A 276 -8.79 -14.37 3.31
CA GLU A 276 -9.19 -13.59 2.12
C GLU A 276 -8.77 -12.12 2.27
N ASN A 277 -8.83 -11.61 3.51
CA ASN A 277 -8.33 -10.29 3.88
C ASN A 277 -7.23 -10.37 4.95
N ILE A 278 -5.97 -10.24 4.51
CA ILE A 278 -4.79 -10.17 5.40
C ILE A 278 -4.58 -8.77 6.03
N SER A 279 -5.67 -8.13 6.47
CA SER A 279 -5.68 -6.71 6.89
C SER A 279 -4.65 -6.34 7.94
N PHE A 280 -4.48 -7.18 8.96
CA PHE A 280 -3.48 -6.93 10.00
C PHE A 280 -2.07 -6.95 9.39
N PHE A 281 -1.74 -7.93 8.56
CA PHE A 281 -0.45 -7.95 7.85
C PHE A 281 -0.24 -6.69 7.01
N MET A 282 -1.29 -6.19 6.33
CA MET A 282 -1.20 -4.95 5.54
C MET A 282 -0.88 -3.71 6.39
N ALA A 283 -1.31 -3.67 7.65
CA ALA A 283 -0.95 -2.60 8.58
C ALA A 283 0.43 -2.82 9.22
N TRP A 284 0.71 -4.06 9.63
CA TRP A 284 1.89 -4.42 10.41
C TRP A 284 3.17 -4.40 9.58
N PHE A 285 3.13 -4.95 8.36
CA PHE A 285 4.34 -5.14 7.57
C PHE A 285 5.03 -3.82 7.21
N PRO A 286 4.32 -2.78 6.72
CA PRO A 286 4.98 -1.51 6.42
C PRO A 286 5.64 -0.87 7.64
N VAL A 287 5.01 -0.96 8.81
CA VAL A 287 5.61 -0.46 10.06
C VAL A 287 6.87 -1.26 10.39
N ALA A 288 6.79 -2.60 10.42
CA ALA A 288 7.94 -3.46 10.70
C ALA A 288 9.10 -3.24 9.70
N PHE A 289 8.79 -3.02 8.43
CA PHE A 289 9.77 -2.70 7.39
C PHE A 289 10.40 -1.32 7.61
N LEU A 290 9.60 -0.28 7.84
CA LEU A 290 10.13 1.08 8.02
C LEU A 290 10.95 1.23 9.29
N LEU A 291 10.62 0.50 10.36
CA LEU A 291 11.43 0.49 11.59
C LEU A 291 12.88 -0.01 11.37
N SER A 292 13.20 -0.62 10.23
CA SER A 292 14.56 -1.03 9.88
C SER A 292 15.47 0.10 9.40
N PHE A 293 14.94 1.30 9.24
CA PHE A 293 15.68 2.47 8.77
C PHE A 293 15.71 3.56 9.84
N GLU A 294 16.74 4.41 9.81
CA GLU A 294 16.75 5.68 10.55
C GLU A 294 16.05 6.76 9.70
N HIS A 295 15.06 7.45 10.26
CA HIS A 295 14.31 8.51 9.57
C HIS A 295 14.63 9.87 10.18
N LYS A 296 15.38 10.72 9.50
CA LYS A 296 15.82 12.01 10.09
C LYS A 296 14.67 12.95 10.45
N ASP A 297 13.60 12.98 9.64
CA ASP A 297 12.55 14.00 9.75
C ASP A 297 11.13 13.44 10.01
N SER A 298 10.95 12.12 10.00
CA SER A 298 9.63 11.48 10.10
C SER A 298 9.51 10.42 11.19
N ASN A 299 10.54 10.32 12.04
CA ASN A 299 10.61 9.40 13.17
C ASN A 299 9.41 9.53 14.12
N GLU A 300 8.93 10.76 14.36
CA GLU A 300 7.78 11.00 15.25
C GLU A 300 6.46 10.52 14.63
N GLU A 301 6.20 10.81 13.34
CA GLU A 301 5.01 10.26 12.65
C GLU A 301 5.04 8.73 12.66
N LEU A 302 6.18 8.11 12.37
CA LEU A 302 6.32 6.66 12.41
C LEU A 302 6.14 6.11 13.84
N ALA A 303 6.59 6.84 14.86
CA ALA A 303 6.40 6.46 16.26
C ALA A 303 4.91 6.48 16.63
N PHE A 304 4.15 7.52 16.27
CA PHE A 304 2.71 7.56 16.48
C PHE A 304 1.98 6.40 15.80
N ARG A 305 2.31 6.13 14.53
CA ARG A 305 1.75 4.98 13.80
C ARG A 305 2.05 3.66 14.50
N THR A 306 3.28 3.50 14.98
CA THR A 306 3.71 2.30 15.72
C THR A 306 2.92 2.16 17.02
N ILE A 307 2.72 3.24 17.79
CA ILE A 307 1.89 3.24 19.00
C ILE A 307 0.47 2.79 18.68
N PHE A 308 -0.16 3.35 17.64
CA PHE A 308 -1.55 3.02 17.30
C PHE A 308 -1.69 1.60 16.74
N LEU A 309 -0.74 1.13 15.94
CA LEU A 309 -0.68 -0.26 15.49
C LEU A 309 -0.61 -1.22 16.69
N LEU A 310 0.32 -0.98 17.63
CA LEU A 310 0.49 -1.83 18.81
C LEU A 310 -0.75 -1.81 19.70
N ALA A 311 -1.33 -0.63 19.97
CA ALA A 311 -2.55 -0.52 20.76
C ALA A 311 -3.73 -1.25 20.08
N ALA A 312 -3.92 -1.08 18.77
CA ALA A 312 -4.92 -1.82 18.01
C ALA A 312 -4.64 -3.33 18.01
N SER A 313 -3.39 -3.75 18.18
CA SER A 313 -3.01 -5.17 18.24
C SER A 313 -3.36 -5.84 19.57
N SER A 314 -3.83 -5.08 20.56
CA SER A 314 -4.25 -5.66 21.85
C SER A 314 -5.60 -6.39 21.76
N VAL A 315 -6.36 -6.23 20.67
CA VAL A 315 -7.64 -6.92 20.44
C VAL A 315 -7.47 -8.10 19.49
N ASN A 316 -8.52 -8.91 19.35
CA ASN A 316 -8.52 -10.04 18.40
C ASN A 316 -8.31 -9.55 16.96
N LEU A 317 -7.16 -9.90 16.37
CA LEU A 317 -6.74 -9.45 15.04
C LEU A 317 -7.67 -9.93 13.91
N LYS A 318 -8.37 -11.05 14.09
CA LYS A 318 -9.35 -11.55 13.11
C LYS A 318 -10.59 -10.65 13.01
N LYS A 319 -10.87 -9.86 14.06
CA LYS A 319 -12.04 -8.97 14.14
C LYS A 319 -11.77 -7.53 13.71
N TRP A 320 -10.57 -7.23 13.21
CA TRP A 320 -10.15 -5.86 12.91
C TRP A 320 -11.04 -5.12 11.91
N GLN A 321 -11.72 -5.86 11.03
CA GLN A 321 -12.64 -5.33 10.03
C GLN A 321 -14.12 -5.60 10.34
N GLU A 322 -14.43 -6.29 11.44
CA GLU A 322 -15.82 -6.55 11.81
C GLU A 322 -16.49 -5.22 12.18
N ARG A 323 -17.64 -4.96 11.56
CA ARG A 323 -18.48 -3.80 11.87
C ARG A 323 -19.54 -4.20 12.89
N ASP A 324 -19.73 -3.36 13.90
CA ASP A 324 -20.87 -3.47 14.82
C ASP A 324 -22.16 -3.10 14.08
N ILE A 325 -22.83 -4.11 13.51
CA ILE A 325 -24.10 -3.96 12.80
C ILE A 325 -25.29 -3.76 13.75
N THR A 326 -25.09 -3.90 15.06
CA THR A 326 -26.16 -3.78 16.07
C THR A 326 -26.34 -2.35 16.59
N SER A 327 -25.37 -1.48 16.33
CA SER A 327 -25.45 -0.07 16.72
C SER A 327 -26.30 0.75 15.76
N LEU A 328 -27.18 1.60 16.32
CA LEU A 328 -27.96 2.61 15.58
C LEU A 328 -27.08 3.63 14.82
N ARG A 329 -25.78 3.69 15.11
CA ARG A 329 -24.80 4.52 14.41
C ARG A 329 -23.66 3.63 13.91
N ALA A 330 -23.31 3.76 12.63
CA ALA A 330 -22.15 3.09 12.07
C ALA A 330 -20.88 3.53 12.84
N LYS A 331 -20.25 2.59 13.55
CA LYS A 331 -18.95 2.79 14.19
C LYS A 331 -17.85 2.40 13.22
N ARG A 332 -16.71 3.09 13.30
CA ARG A 332 -15.48 2.67 12.62
C ARG A 332 -15.03 1.32 13.16
N THR A 333 -14.50 0.45 12.30
CA THR A 333 -13.80 -0.76 12.72
C THR A 333 -12.48 -0.41 13.41
N ILE A 334 -11.82 -1.38 14.03
CA ILE A 334 -10.50 -1.18 14.64
C ILE A 334 -9.47 -0.77 13.58
N LEU A 335 -9.49 -1.41 12.42
CA LEU A 335 -8.60 -1.07 11.31
C LEU A 335 -8.82 0.38 10.83
N GLU A 336 -10.08 0.79 10.69
CA GLU A 336 -10.44 2.15 10.26
C GLU A 336 -10.05 3.19 11.32
N MET A 337 -10.16 2.84 12.60
CA MET A 337 -9.70 3.69 13.69
C MET A 337 -8.18 3.83 13.69
N TYR A 338 -7.43 2.73 13.48
CA TYR A 338 -5.98 2.75 13.31
C TYR A 338 -5.57 3.62 12.12
N GLU A 339 -6.15 3.38 10.94
CA GLU A 339 -5.82 4.13 9.72
C GLU A 339 -6.09 5.62 9.92
N HIS A 340 -7.27 5.96 10.43
CA HIS A 340 -7.66 7.35 10.63
C HIS A 340 -6.70 8.08 11.58
N ASN A 341 -6.43 7.52 12.76
CA ASN A 341 -5.55 8.15 13.75
C ASN A 341 -4.10 8.24 13.27
N SER A 342 -3.61 7.22 12.56
CA SER A 342 -2.31 7.22 11.90
C SER A 342 -2.16 8.31 10.83
N ARG A 343 -3.27 8.74 10.23
CA ARG A 343 -3.29 9.80 9.22
C ARG A 343 -3.35 11.20 9.83
N VAL A 344 -4.23 11.41 10.82
CA VAL A 344 -4.59 12.75 11.30
C VAL A 344 -3.78 13.23 12.50
N ILE A 345 -3.42 12.34 13.45
CA ILE A 345 -2.70 12.76 14.66
C ILE A 345 -1.33 13.40 14.36
N PRO A 346 -0.50 12.89 13.43
CA PRO A 346 0.74 13.58 13.06
C PRO A 346 0.51 15.02 12.58
N VAL A 347 -0.58 15.26 11.84
CA VAL A 347 -0.95 16.60 11.36
C VAL A 347 -1.34 17.50 12.52
N PHE A 348 -2.13 17.01 13.48
CA PHE A 348 -2.51 17.79 14.66
C PHE A 348 -1.33 18.04 15.62
N ALA A 349 -0.42 17.07 15.75
CA ALA A 349 0.80 17.21 16.54
C ALA A 349 1.71 18.31 16.00
N SER A 350 1.93 18.34 14.67
CA SER A 350 2.72 19.42 14.04
C SER A 350 2.10 20.82 14.17
N ARG A 351 0.80 20.91 14.50
CA ARG A 351 0.08 22.17 14.76
C ARG A 351 -0.08 22.49 16.25
N GLY A 352 0.36 21.61 17.16
CA GLY A 352 0.19 21.79 18.60
C GLY A 352 -1.26 21.68 19.09
N GLU A 353 -2.13 20.97 18.37
CA GLU A 353 -3.57 20.86 18.66
C GLU A 353 -3.88 19.77 19.71
N ASN A 354 -3.33 19.91 20.93
CA ASN A 354 -3.35 18.87 21.97
C ASN A 354 -4.76 18.38 22.37
N GLU A 355 -5.74 19.27 22.48
CA GLU A 355 -7.12 18.89 22.82
C GLU A 355 -7.74 17.97 21.76
N ILE A 356 -7.43 18.21 20.48
CA ILE A 356 -7.91 17.36 19.39
C ILE A 356 -7.24 15.99 19.46
N ILE A 357 -5.92 15.96 19.65
CA ILE A 357 -5.15 14.71 19.84
C ILE A 357 -5.76 13.87 20.96
N LYS A 358 -6.00 14.48 22.13
CA LYS A 358 -6.61 13.81 23.29
C LYS A 358 -7.95 13.17 22.96
N ASN A 359 -8.84 13.88 22.26
CA ASN A 359 -10.14 13.34 21.85
C ASN A 359 -10.01 12.13 20.91
N HIS A 360 -9.06 12.19 19.98
CA HIS A 360 -8.75 11.07 19.09
C HIS A 360 -8.22 9.84 19.87
N LEU A 361 -7.33 10.06 20.84
CA LEU A 361 -6.80 9.00 21.70
C LEU A 361 -7.88 8.35 22.58
N ILE A 362 -8.79 9.14 23.15
CA ILE A 362 -9.95 8.63 23.88
C ILE A 362 -10.82 7.74 22.98
N GLY A 363 -11.05 8.18 21.73
CA GLY A 363 -11.78 7.40 20.73
C GLY A 363 -11.14 6.05 20.44
N LEU A 364 -9.82 6.03 20.24
CA LEU A 364 -9.06 4.79 20.01
C LEU A 364 -9.03 3.89 21.26
N ALA A 365 -8.80 4.46 22.45
CA ALA A 365 -8.81 3.76 23.74
C ALA A 365 -10.15 3.02 23.96
N ASN A 366 -11.26 3.73 23.73
CA ASN A 366 -12.60 3.15 23.80
C ASN A 366 -12.79 2.02 22.78
N ALA A 367 -12.27 2.17 21.56
CA ALA A 367 -12.38 1.12 20.56
C ALA A 367 -11.62 -0.15 20.97
N VAL A 368 -10.40 -0.03 21.50
CA VAL A 368 -9.58 -1.19 21.88
C VAL A 368 -9.98 -1.82 23.23
N ASN A 369 -10.70 -1.10 24.09
CA ASN A 369 -11.20 -1.64 25.37
C ASN A 369 -12.59 -2.30 25.25
N ASN A 370 -13.42 -1.92 24.29
CA ASN A 370 -14.79 -2.43 24.15
C ASN A 370 -14.90 -3.72 23.31
N VAL A 371 -13.77 -4.27 22.84
CA VAL A 371 -13.72 -5.47 21.96
C VAL A 371 -13.10 -6.68 22.67
N SER A 372 -12.86 -6.59 23.98
CA SER A 372 -12.30 -7.67 24.82
C SER A 372 -13.33 -8.73 25.17
#